data_AF-A0A7W5F9E0-F1
#
_entry.id   AF-A0A7W5F9E0-F1
#
_cell.length_a   1.000
_cell.length_b   1.000
_cell.length_c   1.000
_cell.angle_alpha   90.00
_cell.angle_beta   90.00
_cell.angle_gamma   90.00
#
_symmetry.space_group_name_H-M   'P 1'
#
loop_
_entity.id
_entity.type
_entity.pdbx_description
1 polymer ?
#
loop_
_entity_poly.entity_id
_entity_poly.type
_entity_poly.pdbx_seq_one_letter_code
_entity_poly.pdbx_strand_id
1 'polypeptide(L)'
;MPSPQSWWSRAQSWRTSLSAVALAAALAGCGQEPVTEPVEPAVDESELLVNGRVTCDQDVSSERAKDTIERVGGLQQPTWSVRFAESTAAGVVVLVTGDLEDAEPRLFDDYGVAVIVGSAESRTSADDFRAVREAVREICG
;
A
#
# COMPACT_ATOMS: atom_id res chain seq x y z
N MET A 1 5.56 -48.42 -1.11
CA MET A 1 4.23 -48.06 -0.55
C MET A 1 4.41 -46.87 0.37
N PRO A 2 3.91 -45.67 0.03
CA PRO A 2 3.87 -44.56 0.98
C PRO A 2 2.45 -43.98 1.18
N SER A 3 2.14 -43.68 2.46
CA SER A 3 1.13 -42.72 2.95
C SER A 3 -0.36 -43.12 2.82
N PRO A 4 -1.23 -42.83 3.83
CA PRO A 4 -1.55 -41.45 4.19
C PRO A 4 -1.55 -41.14 5.70
N GLN A 5 -0.92 -40.03 6.07
CA GLN A 5 -1.12 -39.37 7.35
C GLN A 5 -2.43 -38.56 7.29
N SER A 6 -3.33 -38.83 8.22
CA SER A 6 -4.62 -38.18 8.35
C SER A 6 -4.46 -36.72 8.78
N TRP A 7 -4.81 -35.79 7.89
CA TRP A 7 -5.05 -34.38 8.18
C TRP A 7 -6.41 -34.26 8.89
N TRP A 8 -6.40 -33.98 10.19
CA TRP A 8 -7.61 -33.55 10.90
C TRP A 8 -7.66 -32.03 10.92
N SER A 9 -8.65 -31.52 10.20
CA SER A 9 -9.16 -30.15 10.23
C SER A 9 -9.45 -29.72 11.67
N ARG A 10 -8.71 -28.73 12.20
CA ARG A 10 -9.15 -28.02 13.40
C ARG A 10 -10.17 -26.97 13.01
N ALA A 11 -11.41 -27.29 13.37
CA ALA A 11 -12.57 -26.43 13.27
C ALA A 11 -12.33 -25.06 13.94
N GLN A 12 -12.58 -24.02 13.15
CA GLN A 12 -12.80 -22.66 13.62
C GLN A 12 -14.02 -22.64 14.55
N SER A 13 -13.83 -22.14 15.76
CA SER A 13 -14.92 -21.79 16.67
C SER A 13 -14.62 -20.44 17.31
N TRP A 14 -14.79 -19.38 16.54
CA TRP A 14 -14.74 -18.02 17.08
C TRP A 14 -16.15 -17.65 17.52
N ARG A 15 -16.27 -17.50 18.83
CA ARG A 15 -17.48 -17.20 19.57
C ARG A 15 -17.99 -15.83 19.16
N THR A 16 -19.23 -15.79 18.68
CA THR A 16 -19.99 -14.56 18.48
C THR A 16 -20.47 -14.05 19.83
N SER A 17 -19.85 -12.96 20.31
CA SER A 17 -20.36 -12.23 21.49
C SER A 17 -21.42 -11.22 21.04
N LEU A 18 -22.69 -11.59 21.22
CA LEU A 18 -23.85 -10.71 21.11
C LEU A 18 -23.82 -9.69 22.26
N SER A 19 -23.53 -8.43 21.96
CA SER A 19 -23.66 -7.32 22.92
C SER A 19 -25.06 -6.72 22.80
N ALA A 20 -25.90 -6.99 23.80
CA ALA A 20 -27.16 -6.28 23.99
C ALA A 20 -26.87 -4.96 24.72
N VAL A 21 -27.06 -3.83 24.05
CA VAL A 21 -27.00 -2.50 24.68
C VAL A 21 -28.43 -1.99 24.80
N ALA A 22 -28.87 -1.85 26.04
CA ALA A 22 -30.18 -1.34 26.42
C ALA A 22 -30.27 0.18 26.17
N LEU A 23 -31.37 0.60 25.55
CA LEU A 23 -31.80 2.00 25.49
C LEU A 23 -32.22 2.47 26.89
N ALA A 24 -31.71 3.64 27.30
CA ALA A 24 -32.36 4.50 28.29
C ALA A 24 -32.48 5.91 27.68
N ALA A 25 -33.72 6.37 27.58
CA ALA A 25 -34.09 7.69 27.08
C ALA A 25 -34.33 8.67 28.24
N ALA A 26 -34.26 9.97 27.87
CA ALA A 26 -34.69 11.18 28.56
C ALA A 26 -33.69 11.81 29.57
N LEU A 27 -33.29 13.06 29.32
CA LEU A 27 -34.00 14.26 29.78
C LEU A 27 -33.42 15.54 29.12
N ALA A 28 -34.28 16.56 29.09
CA ALA A 28 -34.12 17.89 28.51
C ALA A 28 -32.82 18.64 28.84
N GLY A 29 -32.27 19.32 27.84
CA GLY A 29 -31.25 20.36 27.98
C GLY A 29 -31.10 21.14 26.68
N CYS A 30 -31.52 22.40 26.66
CA CYS A 30 -31.32 23.31 25.54
C CYS A 30 -29.86 23.79 25.53
N GLY A 31 -29.26 23.85 24.34
CA GLY A 31 -28.03 24.60 24.08
C GLY A 31 -26.77 23.76 24.08
N GLN A 32 -26.33 23.39 22.88
CA GLN A 32 -24.99 23.66 22.36
C GLN A 32 -24.98 23.15 20.92
N GLU A 33 -24.77 24.03 19.94
CA GLU A 33 -24.50 23.63 18.57
C GLU A 33 -23.27 22.69 18.58
N PRO A 34 -23.35 21.47 18.03
CA PRO A 34 -22.14 20.71 17.80
C PRO A 34 -21.40 21.45 16.70
N VAL A 35 -20.31 22.11 17.10
CA VAL A 35 -19.23 22.45 16.17
C VAL A 35 -18.77 21.11 15.61
N THR A 36 -19.29 20.78 14.44
CA THR A 36 -18.68 19.79 13.56
C THR A 36 -17.31 20.37 13.25
N GLU A 37 -16.32 20.03 14.06
CA GLU A 37 -14.93 20.19 13.65
C GLU A 37 -14.83 19.51 12.27
N PRO A 38 -14.33 20.20 11.24
CA PRO A 38 -14.09 19.55 9.97
C PRO A 38 -13.18 18.37 10.27
N VAL A 39 -13.66 17.15 10.03
CA VAL A 39 -12.75 16.02 9.88
C VAL A 39 -11.97 16.36 8.61
N GLU A 40 -10.84 17.03 8.79
CA GLU A 40 -9.87 17.24 7.73
C GLU A 40 -9.60 15.85 7.16
N PRO A 41 -9.70 15.65 5.84
CA PRO A 41 -9.34 14.36 5.27
C PRO A 41 -7.91 14.09 5.71
N ALA A 42 -7.67 12.93 6.34
CA ALA A 42 -6.32 12.48 6.61
C ALA A 42 -5.58 12.53 5.28
N VAL A 43 -4.71 13.53 5.13
CA VAL A 43 -3.82 13.60 3.99
C VAL A 43 -2.89 12.43 4.22
N ASP A 44 -3.17 11.32 3.55
CA ASP A 44 -2.32 10.15 3.57
C ASP A 44 -1.06 10.56 2.80
N GLU A 45 -0.11 11.17 3.52
CA GLU A 45 1.14 11.69 2.99
C GLU A 45 1.96 10.51 2.48
N SER A 46 1.62 10.07 1.26
CA SER A 46 2.40 9.10 0.51
C SER A 46 3.68 9.82 0.12
N GLU A 47 4.77 9.52 0.82
CA GLU A 47 6.07 10.04 0.44
C GLU A 47 6.43 9.54 -0.96
N LEU A 48 6.81 10.47 -1.85
CA LEU A 48 7.14 10.18 -3.24
C LEU A 48 8.63 10.43 -3.45
N LEU A 49 9.37 9.37 -3.78
CA LEU A 49 10.80 9.44 -4.09
C LEU A 49 11.00 9.17 -5.58
N VAL A 50 11.73 10.05 -6.24
CA VAL A 50 11.91 10.04 -7.70
C VAL A 50 13.38 9.89 -8.03
N ASN A 51 13.73 8.85 -8.79
CA ASN A 51 15.09 8.66 -9.27
C ASN A 51 15.40 9.73 -10.34
N GLY A 52 16.57 10.37 -10.27
CA GLY A 52 16.98 11.40 -11.26
C GLY A 52 17.10 10.89 -12.72
N ARG A 53 16.88 9.60 -12.94
CA ARG A 53 16.88 8.92 -14.25
C ARG A 53 15.48 8.68 -14.81
N VAL A 54 14.43 9.21 -14.20
CA VAL A 54 13.07 9.10 -14.72
C VAL A 54 12.98 9.69 -16.12
N THR A 55 12.28 8.97 -16.99
CA THR A 55 11.95 9.38 -18.35
C THR A 55 10.48 9.12 -18.57
N CYS A 56 9.77 10.11 -19.09
CA CYS A 56 8.39 9.93 -19.54
C CYS A 56 8.38 9.26 -20.92
N ASP A 57 7.27 8.60 -21.27
CA ASP A 57 7.09 7.79 -22.48
C ASP A 57 7.92 6.50 -22.55
N GLN A 58 8.24 5.90 -21.39
CA GLN A 58 8.82 4.56 -21.33
C GLN A 58 7.89 3.50 -21.93
N ASP A 59 8.49 2.52 -22.61
CA ASP A 59 7.76 1.33 -23.06
C ASP A 59 7.41 0.44 -21.87
N VAL A 60 6.13 0.49 -21.51
CA VAL A 60 5.56 -0.27 -20.40
C VAL A 60 5.68 -1.79 -20.58
N SER A 61 5.88 -2.25 -21.81
CA SER A 61 5.92 -3.68 -22.17
C SER A 61 7.32 -4.25 -22.34
N SER A 62 8.36 -3.45 -22.09
CA SER A 62 9.75 -3.87 -22.26
C SER A 62 10.13 -5.05 -21.36
N GLU A 63 10.96 -5.97 -21.89
CA GLU A 63 11.45 -7.14 -21.13
C GLU A 63 12.22 -6.71 -19.88
N ARG A 64 12.99 -5.62 -19.96
CA ARG A 64 13.69 -5.06 -18.79
C ARG A 64 12.72 -4.67 -17.67
N ALA A 65 11.58 -4.06 -18.02
CA ALA A 65 10.60 -3.67 -17.01
C ALA A 65 9.95 -4.90 -16.35
N LYS A 66 9.62 -5.93 -17.14
CA LYS A 66 9.10 -7.21 -16.62
C LYS A 66 10.09 -7.88 -15.68
N ASP A 67 11.35 -8.02 -16.09
CA ASP A 67 12.41 -8.61 -15.27
C ASP A 67 12.60 -7.87 -13.95
N THR A 68 12.49 -6.53 -13.97
CA THR A 68 12.56 -5.73 -12.73
C THR A 68 11.34 -5.98 -11.85
N ILE A 69 10.12 -5.97 -12.40
CA ILE A 69 8.89 -6.25 -11.64
C ILE A 69 8.95 -7.63 -11.00
N GLU A 70 9.36 -8.67 -11.74
CA GLU A 70 9.46 -10.04 -11.22
C GLU A 70 10.45 -10.15 -10.06
N ARG A 71 11.51 -9.33 -10.07
CA ARG A 71 12.54 -9.31 -9.01
C ARG A 71 12.11 -8.53 -7.77
N VAL A 72 11.35 -7.45 -7.93
CA VAL A 72 11.01 -6.53 -6.82
C VAL A 72 9.61 -6.72 -6.29
N GLY A 73 8.67 -7.24 -7.08
CA GLY A 73 7.29 -7.45 -6.66
C GLY A 73 7.21 -8.45 -5.50
N GLY A 74 6.71 -8.00 -4.34
CA GLY A 74 6.65 -8.83 -3.14
C GLY A 74 7.99 -9.02 -2.44
N LEU A 75 9.02 -8.22 -2.78
CA LEU A 75 10.32 -8.25 -2.10
C LEU A 75 10.14 -7.88 -0.62
N GLN A 76 10.67 -8.73 0.26
CA GLN A 76 10.63 -8.54 1.71
C GLN A 76 12.04 -8.34 2.26
N GLN A 77 12.23 -7.29 3.04
CA GLN A 77 13.44 -6.99 3.80
C GLN A 77 13.09 -6.84 5.29
N PRO A 78 14.08 -6.80 6.21
CA PRO A 78 13.81 -6.69 7.63
C PRO A 78 13.05 -5.41 8.05
N THR A 79 13.24 -4.32 7.32
CA THR A 79 12.81 -2.95 7.64
C THR A 79 11.78 -2.39 6.65
N TRP A 80 11.64 -3.00 5.48
CA TRP A 80 10.72 -2.56 4.43
C TRP A 80 10.29 -3.72 3.52
N SER A 81 9.21 -3.51 2.78
CA SER A 81 8.74 -4.47 1.77
C SER A 81 8.09 -3.77 0.58
N VAL A 82 8.19 -4.39 -0.59
CA VAL A 82 7.49 -3.95 -1.81
C VAL A 82 6.16 -4.66 -1.89
N ARG A 83 5.08 -3.91 -1.74
CA ARG A 83 3.71 -4.45 -1.84
C ARG A 83 3.27 -4.62 -3.29
N PHE A 84 3.75 -3.74 -4.15
CA PHE A 84 3.32 -3.67 -5.53
C PHE A 84 4.41 -3.05 -6.40
N ALA A 85 4.48 -3.50 -7.65
CA ALA A 85 5.39 -2.99 -8.66
C ALA A 85 4.68 -2.96 -10.02
N GLU A 86 4.83 -1.86 -10.75
CA GLU A 86 4.18 -1.65 -12.05
C GLU A 86 5.12 -0.99 -13.03
N SER A 87 5.01 -1.40 -14.29
CA SER A 87 5.71 -0.78 -15.40
C SER A 87 4.83 0.34 -15.94
N THR A 88 5.35 1.57 -15.90
CA THR A 88 4.59 2.78 -16.24
C THR A 88 5.33 3.60 -17.28
N ALA A 89 4.70 4.66 -17.77
CA ALA A 89 5.34 5.61 -18.67
C ALA A 89 6.54 6.35 -18.04
N ALA A 90 6.65 6.38 -16.70
CA ALA A 90 7.80 6.94 -15.97
C ALA A 90 8.93 5.90 -15.73
N GLY A 91 8.72 4.64 -16.12
CA GLY A 91 9.54 3.49 -15.75
C GLY A 91 8.86 2.59 -14.70
N VAL A 92 9.62 1.72 -14.05
CA VAL A 92 9.08 0.85 -13.00
C VAL A 92 8.84 1.65 -11.72
N VAL A 93 7.60 1.67 -11.26
CA VAL A 93 7.15 2.30 -10.01
C VAL A 93 6.87 1.21 -8.99
N VAL A 94 7.29 1.42 -7.75
CA VAL A 94 7.04 0.47 -6.65
C VAL A 94 6.34 1.15 -5.49
N LEU A 95 5.47 0.42 -4.82
CA LEU A 95 4.89 0.81 -3.54
C LEU A 95 5.62 0.10 -2.41
N VAL A 96 6.15 0.89 -1.50
CA VAL A 96 6.98 0.41 -0.39
C VAL A 96 6.31 0.75 0.92
N THR A 97 6.35 -0.21 1.82
CA THR A 97 5.94 -0.03 3.21
C THR A 97 7.12 -0.27 4.13
N GLY A 98 7.28 0.55 5.16
CA GLY A 98 8.40 0.51 6.10
C GLY A 98 9.37 1.67 5.90
N ASP A 99 10.65 1.43 6.18
CA ASP A 99 11.71 2.44 6.13
C ASP A 99 12.12 2.75 4.68
N LEU A 100 11.76 3.95 4.21
CA LEU A 100 12.09 4.40 2.84
C LEU A 100 13.55 4.81 2.69
N GLU A 101 14.20 5.33 3.74
CA GLU A 101 15.61 5.72 3.70
C GLU A 101 16.51 4.49 3.47
N ASP A 102 16.16 3.35 4.07
CA ASP A 102 16.85 2.08 3.85
C ASP A 102 16.46 1.40 2.52
N ALA A 103 15.23 1.62 2.03
CA ALA A 103 14.75 1.05 0.78
C ALA A 103 15.31 1.73 -0.47
N GLU A 104 15.40 3.07 -0.44
CA GLU A 104 15.76 3.93 -1.57
C GLU A 104 17.03 3.48 -2.29
N PRO A 105 18.21 3.38 -1.64
CA PRO A 105 19.46 3.10 -2.36
C PRO A 105 19.41 1.73 -3.04
N ARG A 106 18.81 0.71 -2.41
CA ARG A 106 18.71 -0.62 -3.03
C ARG A 106 17.77 -0.59 -4.23
N LEU A 107 16.56 -0.05 -4.07
CA LEU A 107 15.56 -0.05 -5.12
C LEU A 107 16.02 0.78 -6.34
N PHE A 108 16.62 1.95 -6.10
CA PHE A 108 17.13 2.80 -7.17
C PHE A 108 18.40 2.27 -7.83
N ASP A 109 19.40 1.84 -7.05
CA ASP A 109 20.71 1.50 -7.61
C ASP A 109 20.83 0.04 -8.02
N ASP A 110 20.37 -0.90 -7.20
CA ASP A 110 20.51 -2.33 -7.47
C ASP A 110 19.40 -2.84 -8.40
N TYR A 111 18.17 -2.34 -8.22
CA TYR A 111 17.02 -2.81 -8.99
C TYR A 111 16.68 -1.95 -10.21
N GLY A 112 17.13 -0.69 -10.22
CA GLY A 112 16.84 0.25 -11.30
C GLY A 112 15.37 0.69 -11.33
N VAL A 113 14.74 0.77 -10.16
CA VAL A 113 13.41 1.36 -9.98
C VAL A 113 13.48 2.86 -10.30
N ALA A 114 12.43 3.36 -10.93
CA ALA A 114 12.33 4.75 -11.35
C ALA A 114 11.68 5.63 -10.27
N VAL A 115 10.65 5.10 -9.59
CA VAL A 115 9.86 5.83 -8.59
C VAL A 115 9.50 4.91 -7.43
N ILE A 116 9.62 5.41 -6.20
CA ILE A 116 9.15 4.75 -4.99
C ILE A 116 8.02 5.59 -4.40
N VAL A 117 6.90 4.92 -4.11
CA VAL A 117 5.75 5.52 -3.43
C VAL A 117 5.61 4.87 -2.06
N GLY A 118 5.66 5.67 -1.01
CA GLY A 118 5.37 5.23 0.35
C GLY A 118 3.90 4.82 0.50
N SER A 119 3.67 3.66 1.09
CA SER A 119 2.35 3.13 1.40
C SER A 119 2.27 2.72 2.87
N ALA A 120 1.25 3.21 3.56
CA ALA A 120 0.91 2.77 4.91
C ALA A 120 0.45 1.30 4.91
N GLU A 121 0.79 0.53 5.95
CA GLU A 121 0.41 -0.88 6.08
C GLU A 121 -1.12 -1.11 6.02
N SER A 122 -1.91 -0.13 6.47
CA SER A 122 -3.36 -0.18 6.49
C SER A 122 -4.03 0.11 5.14
N ARG A 123 -3.26 0.54 4.13
CA ARG A 123 -3.80 0.99 2.85
C ARG A 123 -4.33 -0.19 2.02
N THR A 124 -5.48 0.01 1.38
CA THR A 124 -6.10 -1.00 0.50
C THR A 124 -5.40 -1.05 -0.85
N SER A 125 -5.49 -2.18 -1.55
CA SER A 125 -4.91 -2.31 -2.89
C SER A 125 -5.47 -1.26 -3.88
N ALA A 126 -6.75 -0.87 -3.75
CA ALA A 126 -7.34 0.15 -4.62
C ALA A 126 -6.70 1.54 -4.42
N ASP A 127 -6.37 1.87 -3.19
CA ASP A 127 -5.68 3.13 -2.84
C ASP A 127 -4.23 3.12 -3.31
N ASP A 128 -3.57 1.97 -3.20
CA ASP A 128 -2.24 1.72 -3.74
C ASP A 128 -2.18 1.98 -5.26
N PHE A 129 -3.07 1.37 -6.04
CA PHE A 129 -3.14 1.62 -7.50
C PHE A 129 -3.41 3.09 -7.83
N ARG A 130 -4.25 3.76 -7.04
CA ARG A 130 -4.52 5.19 -7.20
C ARG A 130 -3.27 6.02 -6.94
N ALA A 131 -2.54 5.74 -5.86
CA ALA A 131 -1.30 6.45 -5.52
C ALA A 131 -0.24 6.32 -6.62
N VAL A 132 -0.07 5.13 -7.21
CA VAL A 132 0.85 4.93 -8.35
C VAL A 132 0.45 5.78 -9.55
N ARG A 133 -0.84 5.78 -9.92
CA ARG A 133 -1.32 6.58 -11.06
C ARG A 133 -1.20 8.08 -10.81
N GLU A 134 -1.44 8.53 -9.58
CA GLU A 134 -1.30 9.94 -9.19
C GLU A 134 0.18 10.36 -9.24
N ALA A 135 1.10 9.53 -8.74
CA ALA A 135 2.54 9.77 -8.83
C ALA A 135 3.02 9.88 -10.27
N VAL A 136 2.60 8.95 -11.15
CA VAL A 136 2.98 9.00 -12.57
C VAL A 136 2.43 10.26 -13.25
N ARG A 137 1.20 10.67 -12.94
CA ARG A 137 0.61 11.91 -13.46
C ARG A 137 1.37 13.15 -12.97
N GLU A 138 1.74 13.19 -11.70
CA GLU A 138 2.53 14.29 -11.14
C GLU A 138 3.89 14.45 -11.83
N ILE A 139 4.51 13.32 -12.18
CA ILE A 139 5.84 13.28 -12.80
C ILE A 139 5.78 13.56 -14.31
N CYS A 140 4.79 13.02 -15.02
CA CYS A 140 4.77 13.00 -16.49
C CYS A 140 3.66 13.84 -17.16
N GLY A 141 2.73 14.44 -16.41
CA GLY A 141 1.67 15.33 -16.93
C GLY A 141 0.34 14.65 -17.21
#